data_AF-A0A1Y3TMQ6-F1
#
_entry.id   AF-A0A1Y3TMQ6-F1
#
_cell.length_a   1.000
_cell.length_b   1.000
_cell.length_c   1.000
_cell.angle_alpha   90.00
_cell.angle_beta   90.00
_cell.angle_gamma   90.00
#
_symmetry.space_group_name_H-M   'P 1'
#
loop_
_entity.id
_entity.type
_entity.pdbx_description
1 polymer ?
#
loop_
_entity_poly.entity_id
_entity_poly.type
_entity_poly.pdbx_seq_one_letter_code
_entity_poly.pdbx_strand_id
1 'polypeptide(L)'
;MFLCYISFGKGKKMKKLNLIPDIDHLWKTLGYHFENLSQVIHEFVDNAISDFIRNKIKNGEIIITFKKMSKNKVEVIIEDHGKGIIDIENALTLGGMKFFESLFNEHGSGSNNGLSFVDPFNLSWIIMTRTIKDALQGQYKVVRAPYSFKGMNVEIHKGNCLTGSETGTIIKFTCSYDIFKTIRIPFGSQTSQFKDLVDLLYEDLGVHYSYIIKQENIKITIKAFDDDKEYNSIADVKPIFPVVEKCKMNKSQMVDLGNGVVKIDLKHIIMSKNTLTKKYYLKNMRSSGVEIRFNGRLLEFLGFEEIWGIKSHPFYNGNLIVVNLISDKRGRLPNTRTTKTGLNRSDSKTAFLFHWIADQISLLYDEKEMNQNIKMKFIDQVVNLTFVDKENIIYDAIKTKKFICNCQVCTHEGYDLYFECIKTKVNDLYFFEKLWDEQLLLNKPIGRIILIADEHPEPVRERVRLINKKNIEGKNYNIVLIKK
;
A
#
# COMPACT_ATOMS: atom_id res chain seq x y z
N MET A 1 52.93 60.94 9.53
CA MET A 1 51.73 61.63 10.05
C MET A 1 50.55 61.13 9.23
N PHE A 2 49.42 60.82 9.90
CA PHE A 2 48.19 60.13 9.43
C PHE A 2 48.17 58.59 9.53
N LEU A 3 48.02 58.11 10.78
CA LEU A 3 47.26 56.90 11.07
C LEU A 3 45.78 57.28 11.13
N CYS A 4 44.99 56.77 10.19
CA CYS A 4 43.54 56.91 10.17
C CYS A 4 42.96 55.87 11.15
N TYR A 5 42.59 56.30 12.36
CA TYR A 5 41.82 55.48 13.30
C TYR A 5 40.37 55.38 12.82
N ILE A 6 40.02 54.27 12.16
CA ILE A 6 38.62 53.90 11.96
C ILE A 6 38.11 53.37 13.30
N SER A 7 37.36 54.24 13.99
CA SER A 7 36.57 53.88 15.17
C SER A 7 35.45 52.93 14.73
N PHE A 8 35.62 51.63 14.98
CA PHE A 8 34.51 50.68 14.90
C PHE A 8 33.54 50.98 16.05
N GLY A 9 32.40 51.57 15.69
CA GLY A 9 31.36 51.97 16.60
C GLY A 9 30.91 50.84 17.54
N LYS A 10 30.72 51.23 18.81
CA LYS A 10 29.90 50.63 19.87
C LYS A 10 29.34 49.24 19.55
N GLY A 11 29.83 48.24 20.30
CA GLY A 11 29.44 46.84 20.22
C GLY A 11 27.95 46.64 19.96
N LYS A 12 27.63 46.07 18.79
CA LYS A 12 26.27 45.65 18.45
C LYS A 12 25.80 44.67 19.52
N LYS A 13 24.76 45.02 20.27
CA LYS A 13 24.04 44.08 21.15
C LYS A 13 23.47 42.96 20.27
N MET A 14 24.14 41.81 20.26
CA MET A 14 23.63 40.62 19.60
C MET A 14 22.55 39.99 20.49
N LYS A 15 21.29 40.08 20.08
CA LYS A 15 20.19 39.35 20.72
C LYS A 15 20.19 37.92 20.18
N LYS A 16 20.44 36.93 21.04
CA LYS A 16 20.20 35.53 20.70
C LYS A 16 18.70 35.32 20.48
N LEU A 17 18.33 34.77 19.33
CA LEU A 17 16.95 34.40 19.03
C LEU A 17 16.62 33.10 19.76
N ASN A 18 15.43 33.03 20.35
CA ASN A 18 14.88 31.77 20.82
C ASN A 18 14.07 31.14 19.67
N LEU A 19 14.56 30.04 19.13
CA LEU A 19 13.96 29.34 18.00
C LEU A 19 13.29 28.01 18.43
N ILE A 20 13.00 27.84 19.73
CA ILE A 20 12.27 26.67 20.22
C ILE A 20 10.86 26.69 19.60
N PRO A 21 10.45 25.61 18.89
CA PRO A 21 9.14 25.56 18.26
C PRO A 21 8.03 25.52 19.30
N ASP A 22 6.85 26.00 18.90
CA ASP A 22 5.63 25.81 19.67
C ASP A 22 5.33 24.30 19.78
N ILE A 23 5.25 23.80 21.01
CA ILE A 23 5.20 22.35 21.26
C ILE A 23 3.87 21.74 20.82
N ASP A 24 2.76 22.45 21.00
CA ASP A 24 1.42 21.94 20.66
C ASP A 24 1.25 21.87 19.14
N HIS A 25 1.74 22.89 18.43
CA HIS A 25 1.78 22.87 16.97
C HIS A 25 2.72 21.78 16.46
N LEU A 26 3.94 21.69 17.01
CA LEU A 26 4.91 20.69 16.58
C LEU A 26 4.36 19.28 16.80
N TRP A 27 3.82 18.98 17.99
CA TRP A 27 3.26 17.66 18.31
C TRP A 27 2.25 17.23 17.25
N LYS A 28 1.28 18.09 16.91
CA LYS A 28 0.30 17.78 15.84
C LYS A 28 0.97 17.53 14.49
N THR A 29 1.98 18.34 14.13
CA THR A 29 2.67 18.18 12.83
C THR A 29 3.49 16.90 12.73
N LEU A 30 4.04 16.39 13.84
CA LEU A 30 4.74 15.10 13.86
C LEU A 30 3.80 13.94 13.46
N GLY A 31 2.52 14.05 13.84
CA GLY A 31 1.51 13.05 13.52
C GLY A 31 1.21 12.95 12.02
N TYR A 32 1.41 14.03 11.25
CA TYR A 32 1.11 14.06 9.82
C TYR A 32 2.02 13.19 8.96
N HIS A 33 3.08 12.62 9.53
CA HIS A 33 3.89 11.62 8.83
C HIS A 33 3.11 10.33 8.57
N PHE A 34 2.19 9.95 9.47
CA PHE A 34 1.40 8.74 9.34
C PHE A 34 0.06 8.99 8.65
N GLU A 35 -0.34 8.08 7.77
CA GLU A 35 -1.61 8.17 7.05
C GLU A 35 -2.74 7.37 7.72
N ASN A 36 -2.38 6.34 8.49
CA ASN A 36 -3.35 5.45 9.12
C ASN A 36 -2.78 4.75 10.36
N LEU A 37 -3.69 4.23 11.19
CA LEU A 37 -3.36 3.56 12.44
C LEU A 37 -2.52 2.29 12.22
N SER A 38 -2.71 1.55 11.12
CA SER A 38 -1.89 0.36 10.86
C SER A 38 -0.40 0.70 10.81
N GLN A 39 -0.03 1.81 10.15
CA GLN A 39 1.37 2.23 10.08
C GLN A 39 1.95 2.56 11.48
N VAL A 40 1.15 3.15 12.37
CA VAL A 40 1.57 3.39 13.76
C VAL A 40 1.76 2.08 14.52
N ILE A 41 0.83 1.12 14.36
CA ILE A 41 0.99 -0.22 14.94
C ILE A 41 2.25 -0.90 14.38
N HIS A 42 2.52 -0.77 13.08
CA HIS A 42 3.72 -1.31 12.48
C HIS A 42 4.98 -0.74 13.11
N GLU A 43 5.04 0.57 13.36
CA GLU A 43 6.20 1.19 14.02
C GLU A 43 6.47 0.59 15.41
N PHE A 44 5.43 0.38 16.21
CA PHE A 44 5.59 -0.22 17.54
C PHE A 44 5.95 -1.70 17.50
N VAL A 45 5.41 -2.45 16.53
CA VAL A 45 5.81 -3.85 16.28
C VAL A 45 7.27 -3.92 15.80
N ASP A 46 7.69 -3.02 14.90
CA ASP A 46 9.06 -2.91 14.40
C ASP A 46 10.05 -2.61 15.54
N ASN A 47 9.67 -1.76 16.50
CA ASN A 47 10.47 -1.50 17.71
C ASN A 47 10.62 -2.77 18.58
N ALA A 48 9.54 -3.50 18.83
CA ALA A 48 9.59 -4.75 19.60
C ALA A 48 10.45 -5.82 18.92
N ILE A 49 10.26 -6.02 17.61
CA ILE A 49 11.07 -6.95 16.81
C ILE A 49 12.55 -6.55 16.85
N SER A 50 12.85 -5.24 16.79
CA SER A 50 14.22 -4.75 16.91
C SER A 50 14.87 -5.14 18.23
N ASP A 51 14.16 -4.99 19.34
CA ASP A 51 14.62 -5.40 20.65
C ASP A 51 14.86 -6.92 20.73
N PHE A 52 13.95 -7.71 20.15
CA PHE A 52 14.06 -9.17 20.13
C PHE A 52 15.29 -9.62 19.33
N ILE A 53 15.51 -9.06 18.14
CA ILE A 53 16.66 -9.37 17.28
C ILE A 53 17.96 -8.98 17.99
N ARG A 54 18.03 -7.74 18.52
CA ARG A 54 19.22 -7.22 19.21
C ARG A 54 19.63 -8.11 20.38
N ASN A 55 18.65 -8.52 21.18
CA ASN A 55 18.87 -9.29 22.40
C ASN A 55 18.77 -10.81 22.18
N LYS A 56 18.62 -11.26 20.93
CA LYS A 56 18.48 -12.68 20.54
C LYS A 56 17.39 -13.41 21.34
N ILE A 57 16.28 -12.72 21.59
CA ILE A 57 15.13 -13.29 22.32
C ILE A 57 14.48 -14.36 21.46
N LYS A 58 14.34 -15.56 22.02
CA LYS A 58 13.60 -16.66 21.39
C LYS A 58 12.14 -16.60 21.84
N ASN A 59 11.20 -16.88 20.94
CA ASN A 59 9.76 -16.87 21.22
C ASN A 59 9.26 -15.49 21.68
N GLY A 60 9.71 -14.42 21.01
CA GLY A 60 9.27 -13.06 21.33
C GLY A 60 7.75 -12.93 21.16
N GLU A 61 7.08 -12.37 22.15
CA GLU A 61 5.62 -12.19 22.15
C GLU A 61 5.27 -10.70 22.11
N ILE A 62 4.34 -10.36 21.22
CA ILE A 62 3.77 -9.02 21.08
C ILE A 62 2.25 -9.17 21.20
N ILE A 63 1.64 -8.47 22.15
CA ILE A 63 0.21 -8.51 22.41
C ILE A 63 -0.37 -7.14 22.09
N ILE A 64 -1.30 -7.10 21.13
CA ILE A 64 -2.01 -5.89 20.73
C ILE A 64 -3.46 -6.02 21.20
N THR A 65 -3.85 -5.18 22.13
CA THR A 65 -5.20 -5.17 22.70
C THR A 65 -5.97 -3.94 22.26
N PHE A 66 -7.17 -4.15 21.74
CA PHE A 66 -8.14 -3.13 21.40
C PHE A 66 -9.35 -3.26 22.33
N LYS A 67 -9.69 -2.18 23.04
CA LYS A 67 -10.93 -2.09 23.83
C LYS A 67 -11.76 -0.93 23.35
N LYS A 68 -12.91 -1.22 22.77
CA LYS A 68 -13.87 -0.19 22.37
C LYS A 68 -14.69 0.21 23.60
N MET A 69 -14.23 1.27 24.25
CA MET A 69 -14.81 1.78 25.52
C MET A 69 -16.15 2.52 25.33
N SER A 70 -16.40 3.03 24.12
CA SER A 70 -17.64 3.73 23.75
C SER A 70 -17.74 3.80 22.23
N LYS A 71 -18.86 4.30 21.70
CA LYS A 71 -19.04 4.56 20.26
C LYS A 71 -17.93 5.38 19.61
N ASN A 72 -17.23 6.23 20.36
CA ASN A 72 -16.31 7.24 19.80
C ASN A 72 -14.84 7.03 20.14
N LYS A 73 -14.49 6.07 21.01
CA LYS A 73 -13.12 5.91 21.50
C LYS A 73 -12.71 4.45 21.58
N VAL A 74 -11.44 4.20 21.25
CA VAL A 74 -10.80 2.88 21.36
C VAL A 74 -9.52 3.06 22.17
N GLU A 75 -9.40 2.30 23.26
CA GLU A 75 -8.14 2.13 23.97
C GLU A 75 -7.31 1.07 23.24
N VAL A 76 -6.05 1.39 23.00
CA VAL A 76 -5.07 0.50 22.37
C VAL A 76 -3.92 0.29 23.34
N ILE A 77 -3.55 -0.97 23.53
CA ILE A 77 -2.42 -1.38 24.37
C ILE A 77 -1.54 -2.30 23.52
N ILE A 78 -0.27 -1.97 23.38
CA ILE A 78 0.73 -2.77 22.67
C ILE A 78 1.78 -3.14 23.69
N GLU A 79 1.86 -4.42 24.00
CA GLU A 79 2.79 -4.99 24.97
C GLU A 79 3.78 -5.88 24.25
N ASP A 80 5.07 -5.70 24.49
CA ASP A 80 6.11 -6.63 24.07
C ASP A 80 6.81 -7.25 25.27
N HIS A 81 7.25 -8.51 25.11
CA HIS A 81 8.00 -9.25 26.14
C HIS A 81 9.51 -9.18 25.90
N GLY A 82 10.00 -7.98 25.60
CA GLY A 82 11.40 -7.68 25.32
C GLY A 82 12.26 -7.45 26.57
N LYS A 83 13.33 -6.66 26.42
CA LYS A 83 14.22 -6.22 27.52
C LYS A 83 13.87 -4.83 28.07
N GLY A 84 12.86 -4.19 27.51
CA GLY A 84 12.43 -2.85 27.90
C GLY A 84 13.40 -1.75 27.47
N ILE A 85 12.94 -0.51 27.53
CA ILE A 85 13.69 0.69 27.17
C ILE A 85 14.67 1.07 28.29
N ILE A 86 15.96 1.02 27.99
CA ILE A 86 17.05 1.40 28.93
C ILE A 86 17.15 2.92 29.07
N ASP A 87 17.17 3.65 27.94
CA ASP A 87 17.31 5.10 27.88
C ASP A 87 16.02 5.73 27.30
N ILE A 88 15.07 6.02 28.20
CA ILE A 88 13.77 6.63 27.86
C ILE A 88 13.97 8.04 27.26
N GLU A 89 14.96 8.78 27.75
CA GLU A 89 15.24 10.14 27.26
C GLU A 89 15.67 10.09 25.79
N ASN A 90 16.61 9.22 25.43
CA ASN A 90 16.98 9.04 24.04
C ASN A 90 15.80 8.53 23.19
N ALA A 91 15.00 7.58 23.71
CA ALA A 91 13.86 7.02 22.98
C ALA A 91 12.76 8.06 22.67
N LEU A 92 12.60 9.07 23.52
CA LEU A 92 11.64 10.16 23.35
C LEU A 92 12.26 11.42 22.72
N THR A 93 13.58 11.51 22.59
CA THR A 93 14.23 12.62 21.89
C THR A 93 13.99 12.50 20.38
N LEU A 94 13.49 13.56 19.74
CA LEU A 94 13.35 13.58 18.29
C LEU A 94 14.70 13.41 17.60
N GLY A 95 14.82 12.38 16.75
CA GLY A 95 16.09 12.01 16.13
C GLY A 95 17.09 11.38 17.10
N GLY A 96 16.63 10.90 18.26
CA GLY A 96 17.46 10.20 19.24
C GLY A 96 17.90 8.84 18.72
N MET A 97 19.16 8.74 18.29
CA MET A 97 19.74 7.51 17.69
C MET A 97 20.91 6.93 18.50
N LYS A 98 21.08 7.36 19.76
CA LYS A 98 22.22 6.96 20.61
C LYS A 98 22.33 5.44 20.79
N PHE A 99 21.20 4.74 20.75
CA PHE A 99 21.12 3.29 20.78
C PHE A 99 20.43 2.78 19.51
N PHE A 100 21.16 2.73 18.40
CA PHE A 100 20.65 2.07 17.18
C PHE A 100 20.53 0.56 17.44
N GLU A 101 19.29 0.06 17.51
CA GLU A 101 19.03 -1.31 17.96
C GLU A 101 18.99 -2.32 16.81
N SER A 102 18.36 -1.97 15.70
CA SER A 102 18.23 -2.82 14.52
C SER A 102 17.95 -2.02 13.25
N LEU A 103 17.91 -2.73 12.12
CA LEU A 103 17.52 -2.21 10.81
C LEU A 103 16.10 -1.67 10.76
N PHE A 104 15.23 -2.06 11.67
CA PHE A 104 13.87 -1.52 11.72
C PHE A 104 13.79 -0.22 12.51
N ASN A 105 14.84 0.27 13.19
CA ASN A 105 14.81 1.50 14.01
C ASN A 105 15.67 2.64 13.40
N GLU A 106 15.35 3.03 12.16
CA GLU A 106 16.24 3.83 11.31
C GLU A 106 16.25 5.35 11.53
N HIS A 107 15.22 5.93 12.15
CA HIS A 107 15.00 7.39 12.12
C HIS A 107 14.91 8.08 13.50
N GLY A 108 14.92 7.31 14.60
CA GLY A 108 14.88 7.84 15.98
C GLY A 108 13.68 8.75 16.30
N SER A 109 12.58 8.63 15.54
CA SER A 109 11.43 9.57 15.62
C SER A 109 10.06 8.88 15.50
N GLY A 110 10.04 7.58 15.19
CA GLY A 110 8.81 6.86 14.86
C GLY A 110 7.82 6.79 16.01
N SER A 111 8.28 6.54 17.24
CA SER A 111 7.42 6.52 18.42
C SER A 111 6.71 7.85 18.67
N ASN A 112 7.43 8.97 18.56
CA ASN A 112 6.85 10.30 18.74
C ASN A 112 5.84 10.64 17.63
N ASN A 113 6.17 10.32 16.38
CA ASN A 113 5.27 10.50 15.24
C ASN A 113 4.00 9.64 15.40
N GLY A 114 4.15 8.41 15.90
CA GLY A 114 3.04 7.48 16.09
C GLY A 114 2.10 7.94 17.21
N LEU A 115 2.67 8.30 18.36
CA LEU A 115 1.92 8.82 19.50
C LEU A 115 1.20 10.13 19.18
N SER A 116 1.83 11.04 18.45
CA SER A 116 1.18 12.28 18.01
C SER A 116 0.06 12.07 17.00
N PHE A 117 0.15 11.06 16.13
CA PHE A 117 -0.95 10.71 15.22
C PHE A 117 -2.17 10.20 15.99
N VAL A 118 -1.98 9.30 16.95
CA VAL A 118 -3.10 8.66 17.69
C VAL A 118 -3.67 9.53 18.81
N ASP A 119 -2.86 10.44 19.35
CA ASP A 119 -3.22 11.39 20.41
C ASP A 119 -2.75 12.81 20.07
N PRO A 120 -3.39 13.48 19.09
CA PRO A 120 -2.97 14.81 18.61
C PRO A 120 -3.18 15.93 19.63
N PHE A 121 -3.93 15.66 20.71
CA PHE A 121 -4.11 16.59 21.83
C PHE A 121 -3.08 16.38 22.94
N ASN A 122 -2.25 15.33 22.86
CA ASN A 122 -1.17 15.05 23.80
C ASN A 122 -1.67 14.85 25.24
N LEU A 123 -2.72 14.04 25.44
CA LEU A 123 -3.44 13.96 26.72
C LEU A 123 -3.38 12.61 27.42
N SER A 124 -3.15 11.52 26.70
CA SER A 124 -3.57 10.17 27.13
C SER A 124 -2.59 9.04 26.86
N TRP A 125 -1.54 9.27 26.06
CA TRP A 125 -0.54 8.23 25.83
C TRP A 125 0.31 7.94 27.06
N ILE A 126 0.73 6.69 27.22
CA ILE A 126 1.54 6.18 28.32
C ILE A 126 2.53 5.15 27.76
N ILE A 127 3.79 5.23 28.19
CA ILE A 127 4.80 4.19 28.00
C ILE A 127 5.17 3.66 29.38
N MET A 128 5.03 2.35 29.56
CA MET A 128 5.50 1.64 30.74
C MET A 128 6.62 0.71 30.30
N THR A 129 7.75 0.71 31.01
CA THR A 129 8.89 -0.11 30.63
C THR A 129 9.52 -0.74 31.86
N ARG A 130 9.92 -1.99 31.72
CA ARG A 130 10.58 -2.76 32.78
C ARG A 130 11.80 -3.44 32.22
N THR A 131 12.97 -2.94 32.60
CA THR A 131 14.25 -3.57 32.26
C THR A 131 14.62 -4.66 33.25
N ILE A 132 15.67 -5.45 32.96
CA ILE A 132 16.21 -6.44 33.90
C ILE A 132 16.56 -5.78 35.24
N LYS A 133 17.15 -4.57 35.21
CA LYS A 133 17.51 -3.83 36.43
C LYS A 133 16.27 -3.47 37.25
N ASP A 134 15.20 -3.03 36.57
CA ASP A 134 13.96 -2.67 37.23
C ASP A 134 13.24 -3.92 37.79
N ALA A 135 13.32 -5.04 37.08
CA ALA A 135 12.80 -6.33 37.53
C ALA A 135 13.46 -6.81 38.83
N LEU A 136 14.79 -6.73 38.91
CA LEU A 136 15.56 -7.05 40.14
C LEU A 136 15.19 -6.13 41.32
N GLN A 137 14.69 -4.93 41.05
CA GLN A 137 14.27 -3.95 42.06
C GLN A 137 12.75 -4.01 42.36
N GLY A 138 12.04 -4.96 41.74
CA GLY A 138 10.59 -5.11 41.88
C GLY A 138 9.82 -3.86 41.45
N GLN A 139 10.28 -3.17 40.40
CA GLN A 139 9.71 -1.91 39.95
C GLN A 139 9.65 -1.79 38.41
N TYR A 140 8.96 -0.77 37.92
CA TYR A 140 8.94 -0.40 36.50
C TYR A 140 8.85 1.12 36.37
N LYS A 141 9.17 1.63 35.18
CA LYS A 141 9.16 3.06 34.88
C LYS A 141 7.96 3.41 34.03
N VAL A 142 7.40 4.59 34.26
CA VAL A 142 6.26 5.12 33.52
C VAL A 142 6.57 6.54 33.06
N VAL A 143 6.34 6.80 31.78
CA VAL A 143 6.32 8.13 31.19
C VAL A 143 5.00 8.29 30.44
N ARG A 144 4.38 9.47 30.54
CA ARG A 144 3.04 9.71 30.03
C ARG A 144 2.91 11.12 29.47
N ALA A 145 1.86 11.32 28.70
CA ALA A 145 1.45 12.63 28.22
C ALA A 145 1.33 13.68 29.36
N PRO A 146 1.58 14.97 29.09
CA PRO A 146 1.93 15.53 27.79
C PRO A 146 3.43 15.44 27.47
N TYR A 147 3.77 15.20 26.20
CA TYR A 147 5.12 15.35 25.66
C TYR A 147 5.64 16.78 25.80
N SER A 148 6.92 16.96 26.18
CA SER A 148 7.54 18.27 26.39
C SER A 148 9.04 18.25 26.09
N PHE A 149 9.53 19.27 25.35
CA PHE A 149 10.96 19.49 25.13
C PHE A 149 11.73 19.98 26.35
N LYS A 150 11.03 20.57 27.32
CA LYS A 150 11.66 21.08 28.54
C LYS A 150 11.98 19.97 29.54
N GLY A 151 11.74 18.72 29.17
CA GLY A 151 11.86 17.55 30.01
C GLY A 151 10.50 16.94 30.33
N MET A 152 10.52 15.65 30.62
CA MET A 152 9.38 14.86 31.06
C MET A 152 9.75 14.13 32.35
N ASN A 153 8.76 13.92 33.21
CA ASN A 153 8.96 13.13 34.42
C ASN A 153 8.88 11.64 34.10
N VAL A 154 9.80 10.86 34.67
CA VAL A 154 9.74 9.40 34.68
C VAL A 154 9.37 8.96 36.08
N GLU A 155 8.18 8.39 36.21
CA GLU A 155 7.68 7.85 37.47
C GLU A 155 8.20 6.43 37.69
N ILE A 156 8.47 6.06 38.94
CA ILE A 156 8.85 4.69 39.33
C ILE A 156 7.71 4.08 40.12
N HIS A 157 7.22 2.94 39.66
CA HIS A 157 6.11 2.20 40.27
C HIS A 157 6.58 0.83 40.75
N LYS A 158 6.04 0.34 41.86
CA LYS A 158 6.33 -1.00 42.39
C LYS A 158 5.50 -2.08 41.70
N GLY A 159 6.01 -3.30 41.67
CA GLY A 159 5.35 -4.46 41.04
C GLY A 159 5.80 -4.66 39.59
N ASN A 160 5.01 -5.39 38.80
CA ASN A 160 5.25 -5.69 37.39
C ASN A 160 4.08 -5.14 36.55
N CYS A 161 4.39 -4.42 35.46
CA CYS A 161 3.39 -3.85 34.57
C CYS A 161 2.94 -4.81 33.45
N LEU A 162 3.68 -5.88 33.19
CA LEU A 162 3.49 -6.78 32.05
C LEU A 162 2.58 -7.97 32.40
N THR A 163 1.93 -8.51 31.38
CA THR A 163 1.12 -9.72 31.46
C THR A 163 1.94 -10.94 31.04
N GLY A 164 2.64 -11.54 32.00
CA GLY A 164 3.32 -12.83 31.80
C GLY A 164 4.80 -12.77 31.42
N SER A 165 5.42 -11.58 31.42
CA SER A 165 6.88 -11.41 31.28
C SER A 165 7.48 -10.62 32.44
N GLU A 166 8.75 -10.89 32.75
CA GLU A 166 9.52 -10.12 33.74
C GLU A 166 10.08 -8.81 33.19
N THR A 167 10.26 -8.71 31.87
CA THR A 167 10.80 -7.53 31.19
C THR A 167 10.07 -7.25 29.88
N GLY A 168 10.09 -5.99 29.44
CA GLY A 168 9.35 -5.57 28.24
C GLY A 168 8.85 -4.14 28.32
N THR A 169 8.04 -3.76 27.34
CA THR A 169 7.44 -2.43 27.22
C THR A 169 5.95 -2.54 26.95
N ILE A 170 5.19 -1.58 27.47
CA ILE A 170 3.79 -1.34 27.11
C ILE A 170 3.66 0.07 26.58
N ILE A 171 3.06 0.20 25.41
CA ILE A 171 2.61 1.47 24.85
C ILE A 171 1.09 1.46 24.88
N LYS A 172 0.51 2.44 25.57
CA LYS A 172 -0.94 2.57 25.75
C LYS A 172 -1.39 3.95 25.31
N PHE A 173 -2.50 4.02 24.58
CA PHE A 173 -3.13 5.28 24.20
C PHE A 173 -4.61 5.09 23.92
N THR A 174 -5.35 6.21 23.89
CA THR A 174 -6.77 6.22 23.50
C THR A 174 -6.93 7.08 22.27
N CYS A 175 -7.42 6.50 21.17
CA CYS A 175 -7.68 7.24 19.93
C CYS A 175 -9.18 7.41 19.69
N SER A 176 -9.54 8.37 18.83
CA SER A 176 -10.90 8.49 18.33
C SER A 176 -11.26 7.30 17.44
N TYR A 177 -12.54 7.00 17.31
CA TYR A 177 -13.01 5.98 16.39
C TYR A 177 -12.74 6.36 14.91
N ASP A 178 -12.61 7.65 14.59
CA ASP A 178 -12.20 8.10 13.25
C ASP A 178 -10.76 7.72 12.93
N ILE A 179 -9.84 7.90 13.90
CA ILE A 179 -8.46 7.40 13.77
C ILE A 179 -8.47 5.88 13.63
N PHE A 180 -9.28 5.17 14.43
CA PHE A 180 -9.38 3.71 14.34
C PHE A 180 -9.89 3.23 12.96
N LYS A 181 -10.87 3.91 12.37
CA LYS A 181 -11.39 3.62 11.02
C LYS A 181 -10.35 3.77 9.91
N THR A 182 -9.22 4.44 10.16
CA THR A 182 -8.16 4.58 9.14
C THR A 182 -7.47 3.26 8.78
N ILE A 183 -7.64 2.19 9.57
CA ILE A 183 -7.20 0.82 9.22
C ILE A 183 -7.79 0.34 7.88
N ARG A 184 -8.96 0.89 7.50
CA ARG A 184 -9.67 0.51 6.28
C ARG A 184 -8.82 0.66 5.03
N ILE A 185 -9.23 -0.09 4.01
CA ILE A 185 -8.70 0.03 2.65
C ILE A 185 -9.12 1.39 2.06
N PRO A 186 -8.19 2.26 1.65
CA PRO A 186 -8.53 3.47 0.91
C PRO A 186 -9.32 3.10 -0.35
N PHE A 187 -10.50 3.69 -0.51
CA PHE A 187 -11.39 3.57 -1.68
C PHE A 187 -11.96 2.18 -2.01
N GLY A 188 -11.83 1.19 -1.09
CA GLY A 188 -12.27 -0.19 -1.36
C GLY A 188 -13.24 -0.81 -0.35
N SER A 189 -13.18 -0.41 0.92
CA SER A 189 -14.07 -0.96 1.96
C SER A 189 -14.98 0.13 2.53
N GLN A 190 -16.30 -0.13 2.52
CA GLN A 190 -17.28 0.67 3.26
C GLN A 190 -17.39 0.24 4.73
N THR A 191 -16.63 -0.78 5.20
CA THR A 191 -16.78 -1.23 6.58
C THR A 191 -16.32 -0.16 7.57
N SER A 192 -17.16 0.02 8.58
CA SER A 192 -16.88 0.85 9.75
C SER A 192 -17.11 0.07 11.05
N GLN A 193 -17.32 -1.25 10.96
CA GLN A 193 -17.58 -2.10 12.11
C GLN A 193 -16.26 -2.44 12.80
N PHE A 194 -16.25 -2.39 14.12
CA PHE A 194 -15.05 -2.61 14.94
C PHE A 194 -14.38 -3.96 14.62
N LYS A 195 -15.18 -5.04 14.59
CA LYS A 195 -14.71 -6.39 14.24
C LYS A 195 -14.02 -6.43 12.88
N ASP A 196 -14.64 -5.87 11.84
CA ASP A 196 -14.08 -5.91 10.49
C ASP A 196 -12.76 -5.13 10.38
N LEU A 197 -12.64 -4.01 11.12
CA LEU A 197 -11.39 -3.25 11.17
C LEU A 197 -10.28 -4.04 11.86
N VAL A 198 -10.60 -4.76 12.94
CA VAL A 198 -9.66 -5.68 13.59
C VAL A 198 -9.24 -6.81 12.65
N ASP A 199 -10.16 -7.41 11.90
CA ASP A 199 -9.86 -8.44 10.91
C ASP A 199 -8.94 -7.92 9.79
N LEU A 200 -9.14 -6.67 9.34
CA LEU A 200 -8.27 -6.04 8.35
C LEU A 200 -6.86 -5.79 8.90
N LEU A 201 -6.72 -5.39 10.17
CA LEU A 201 -5.42 -5.24 10.81
C LEU A 201 -4.73 -6.59 11.02
N TYR A 202 -5.48 -7.62 11.39
CA TYR A 202 -4.98 -9.00 11.47
C TYR A 202 -4.33 -9.42 10.15
N GLU A 203 -5.03 -9.17 9.03
CA GLU A 203 -4.49 -9.44 7.71
C GLU A 203 -3.25 -8.59 7.42
N ASP A 204 -3.28 -7.30 7.77
CA ASP A 204 -2.17 -6.37 7.59
C ASP A 204 -0.88 -6.86 8.24
N LEU A 205 -0.96 -7.24 9.52
CA LEU A 205 0.16 -7.77 10.29
C LEU A 205 0.63 -9.11 9.72
N GLY A 206 -0.31 -9.99 9.36
CA GLY A 206 -0.01 -11.29 8.77
C GLY A 206 0.76 -11.18 7.46
N VAL A 207 0.50 -10.14 6.66
CA VAL A 207 1.22 -9.84 5.41
C VAL A 207 2.54 -9.11 5.67
N HIS A 208 2.53 -8.10 6.54
CA HIS A 208 3.68 -7.24 6.79
C HIS A 208 4.85 -7.99 7.42
N TYR A 209 4.54 -8.94 8.31
CA TYR A 209 5.49 -9.73 9.07
C TYR A 209 5.50 -11.21 8.67
N SER A 210 4.92 -11.57 7.52
CA SER A 210 4.73 -12.98 7.10
C SER A 210 5.98 -13.84 7.19
N TYR A 211 7.11 -13.36 6.68
CA TYR A 211 8.38 -14.08 6.72
C TYR A 211 8.93 -14.15 8.14
N ILE A 212 8.83 -13.07 8.92
CA ILE A 212 9.30 -13.01 10.31
C ILE A 212 8.50 -13.97 11.18
N ILE A 213 7.16 -13.92 11.12
CA ILE A 213 6.29 -14.85 11.85
C ILE A 213 6.58 -16.32 11.46
N LYS A 214 6.86 -16.58 10.17
CA LYS A 214 7.18 -17.93 9.68
C LYS A 214 8.56 -18.43 10.13
N GLN A 215 9.57 -17.56 10.17
CA GLN A 215 10.97 -17.94 10.35
C GLN A 215 11.46 -17.78 11.81
N GLU A 216 10.97 -16.79 12.55
CA GLU A 216 11.75 -16.13 13.62
C GLU A 216 11.20 -16.32 15.06
N ASN A 217 10.36 -17.30 15.35
CA ASN A 217 9.84 -17.48 16.72
C ASN A 217 9.22 -16.17 17.29
N ILE A 218 8.48 -15.42 16.48
CA ILE A 218 7.74 -14.24 16.96
C ILE A 218 6.25 -14.55 16.91
N LYS A 219 5.58 -14.33 18.03
CA LYS A 219 4.14 -14.47 18.17
C LYS A 219 3.52 -13.10 18.32
N ILE A 220 2.60 -12.76 17.42
CA ILE A 220 1.78 -11.55 17.53
C ILE A 220 0.36 -11.99 17.84
N THR A 221 -0.18 -11.56 18.98
CA THR A 221 -1.55 -11.88 19.41
C THR A 221 -2.38 -10.61 19.41
N ILE A 222 -3.56 -10.66 18.79
CA ILE A 222 -4.56 -9.59 18.85
C ILE A 222 -5.65 -10.00 19.84
N LYS A 223 -5.95 -9.10 20.78
CA LYS A 223 -7.09 -9.18 21.69
C LYS A 223 -8.05 -8.03 21.37
N ALA A 224 -9.31 -8.30 21.10
CA ALA A 224 -10.29 -7.29 20.76
C ALA A 224 -11.57 -7.46 21.60
N PHE A 225 -11.97 -6.38 22.24
CA PHE A 225 -13.13 -6.30 23.14
C PHE A 225 -14.01 -5.13 22.70
N ASP A 226 -15.30 -5.39 22.46
CA ASP A 226 -16.32 -4.36 22.23
C ASP A 226 -17.39 -4.47 23.32
N ASP A 227 -17.29 -3.60 24.32
CA ASP A 227 -18.17 -3.58 25.50
C ASP A 227 -19.62 -3.30 25.08
N ASP A 228 -19.85 -2.54 24.00
CA ASP A 228 -21.19 -2.21 23.50
C ASP A 228 -21.89 -3.44 22.85
N LYS A 229 -21.14 -4.45 22.41
CA LYS A 229 -21.64 -5.56 21.57
C LYS A 229 -21.31 -6.95 22.11
N GLU A 230 -20.80 -7.04 23.35
CA GLU A 230 -20.32 -8.29 23.97
C GLU A 230 -19.39 -9.11 23.05
N TYR A 231 -18.59 -8.41 22.23
CA TYR A 231 -17.68 -9.06 21.31
C TYR A 231 -16.30 -9.20 21.93
N ASN A 232 -15.84 -10.45 22.07
CA ASN A 232 -14.52 -10.79 22.57
C ASN A 232 -13.82 -11.72 21.57
N SER A 233 -12.63 -11.33 21.14
CA SER A 233 -11.82 -12.14 20.22
C SER A 233 -10.35 -12.11 20.64
N ILE A 234 -9.72 -13.28 20.64
CA ILE A 234 -8.30 -13.44 20.86
C ILE A 234 -7.78 -14.33 19.75
N ALA A 235 -6.83 -13.85 18.97
CA ALA A 235 -6.28 -14.59 17.84
C ALA A 235 -4.79 -14.34 17.66
N ASP A 236 -4.04 -15.41 17.40
CA ASP A 236 -2.66 -15.32 16.97
C ASP A 236 -2.60 -15.03 15.48
N VAL A 237 -1.85 -13.99 15.11
CA VAL A 237 -1.62 -13.61 13.72
C VAL A 237 -0.85 -14.71 13.02
N LYS A 238 -1.41 -15.24 11.94
CA LYS A 238 -0.77 -16.23 11.08
C LYS A 238 -0.04 -15.53 9.92
N PRO A 239 1.08 -16.09 9.43
CA PRO A 239 1.77 -15.51 8.30
C PRO A 239 0.94 -15.68 7.02
N ILE A 240 0.76 -14.58 6.28
CA ILE A 240 -0.05 -14.55 5.05
C ILE A 240 0.87 -14.36 3.85
N PHE A 241 0.80 -15.31 2.92
CA PHE A 241 1.51 -15.31 1.64
C PHE A 241 0.50 -15.34 0.49
N PRO A 242 0.86 -14.85 -0.70
CA PRO A 242 0.01 -14.98 -1.88
C PRO A 242 -0.22 -16.46 -2.21
N VAL A 243 -1.46 -16.82 -2.55
CA VAL A 243 -1.76 -18.15 -3.10
C VAL A 243 -1.24 -18.21 -4.53
N VAL A 244 -0.26 -19.07 -4.78
CA VAL A 244 0.44 -19.15 -6.07
C VAL A 244 -0.30 -20.09 -7.01
N GLU A 245 -0.73 -19.57 -8.16
CA GLU A 245 -1.26 -20.36 -9.28
C GLU A 245 -0.11 -20.87 -10.16
N LYS A 246 0.86 -20.01 -10.46
CA LYS A 246 2.05 -20.36 -11.24
C LYS A 246 3.26 -19.60 -10.74
N CYS A 247 4.39 -20.29 -10.55
CA CYS A 247 5.68 -19.64 -10.31
C CYS A 247 6.43 -19.53 -11.64
N LYS A 248 6.78 -18.31 -12.04
CA LYS A 248 7.56 -18.03 -13.25
C LYS A 248 9.06 -17.97 -12.96
N MET A 249 9.43 -17.44 -11.79
CA MET A 249 10.82 -17.33 -11.35
C MET A 249 10.92 -17.45 -9.83
N ASN A 250 11.99 -18.07 -9.36
CA ASN A 250 12.39 -18.08 -7.95
C ASN A 250 13.91 -18.20 -7.88
N LYS A 251 14.60 -17.13 -7.48
CA LYS A 251 16.06 -17.10 -7.41
C LYS A 251 16.56 -16.26 -6.25
N SER A 252 17.78 -16.57 -5.81
CA SER A 252 18.52 -15.79 -4.83
C SER A 252 19.83 -15.34 -5.46
N GLN A 253 20.18 -14.07 -5.31
CA GLN A 253 21.42 -13.52 -5.88
C GLN A 253 22.08 -12.55 -4.92
N MET A 254 23.42 -12.55 -4.91
CA MET A 254 24.22 -11.53 -4.26
C MET A 254 24.40 -10.34 -5.20
N VAL A 255 23.98 -9.15 -4.76
CA VAL A 255 23.98 -7.92 -5.57
C VAL A 255 24.58 -6.79 -4.74
N ASP A 256 25.52 -6.03 -5.32
CA ASP A 256 26.00 -4.79 -4.70
C ASP A 256 25.13 -3.63 -5.18
N LEU A 257 24.46 -2.95 -4.25
CA LEU A 257 23.63 -1.78 -4.54
C LEU A 257 24.41 -0.47 -4.53
N GLY A 258 25.71 -0.49 -4.23
CA GLY A 258 26.61 0.67 -4.21
C GLY A 258 27.33 0.90 -2.87
N ASN A 259 27.09 0.07 -1.85
CA ASN A 259 27.77 0.18 -0.56
C ASN A 259 28.02 -1.20 0.08
N GLY A 260 28.21 -2.20 -0.78
CA GLY A 260 28.45 -3.59 -0.40
C GLY A 260 27.29 -4.51 -0.76
N VAL A 261 27.63 -5.79 -0.81
CA VAL A 261 26.75 -6.86 -1.26
C VAL A 261 25.60 -7.12 -0.28
N VAL A 262 24.40 -7.25 -0.84
CA VAL A 262 23.19 -7.74 -0.18
C VAL A 262 22.69 -9.00 -0.89
N LYS A 263 22.04 -9.90 -0.15
CA LYS A 263 21.35 -11.03 -0.77
C LYS A 263 19.94 -10.57 -1.17
N ILE A 264 19.54 -10.83 -2.41
CA ILE A 264 18.20 -10.55 -2.92
C ILE A 264 17.51 -11.87 -3.26
N ASP A 265 16.42 -12.18 -2.57
CA ASP A 265 15.50 -13.25 -2.95
C ASP A 265 14.41 -12.66 -3.85
N LEU A 266 14.38 -13.10 -5.11
CA LEU A 266 13.45 -12.64 -6.14
C LEU A 266 12.49 -13.77 -6.53
N LYS A 267 11.19 -13.50 -6.47
CA LYS A 267 10.15 -14.41 -6.97
C LYS A 267 9.22 -13.69 -7.92
N HIS A 268 8.94 -14.29 -9.07
CA HIS A 268 7.87 -13.86 -9.97
C HIS A 268 6.78 -14.93 -9.95
N ILE A 269 5.60 -14.55 -9.50
CA ILE A 269 4.45 -15.44 -9.39
C ILE A 269 3.22 -14.87 -10.09
N ILE A 270 2.33 -15.77 -10.46
CA ILE A 270 0.95 -15.49 -10.80
C ILE A 270 0.10 -15.91 -9.61
N MET A 271 -0.61 -14.96 -9.02
CA MET A 271 -1.52 -15.19 -7.90
C MET A 271 -2.82 -15.84 -8.38
N SER A 272 -3.36 -16.72 -7.55
CA SER A 272 -4.69 -17.30 -7.71
C SER A 272 -5.77 -16.31 -7.26
N LYS A 273 -7.00 -16.50 -7.76
CA LYS A 273 -8.20 -15.83 -7.22
C LYS A 273 -8.66 -16.42 -5.88
N ASN A 274 -8.22 -17.64 -5.56
CA ASN A 274 -8.64 -18.38 -4.36
C ASN A 274 -7.89 -17.89 -3.13
N THR A 275 -8.10 -16.64 -2.74
CA THR A 275 -7.55 -16.05 -1.52
C THR A 275 -8.65 -15.76 -0.51
N LEU A 276 -8.33 -15.92 0.78
CA LEU A 276 -9.21 -15.58 1.90
C LEU A 276 -9.01 -14.13 2.38
N THR A 277 -8.04 -13.43 1.80
CA THR A 277 -7.72 -12.04 2.12
C THR A 277 -8.76 -11.07 1.55
N LYS A 278 -8.93 -9.93 2.22
CA LYS A 278 -9.81 -8.82 1.85
C LYS A 278 -9.03 -7.61 1.31
N LYS A 279 -7.76 -7.44 1.70
CA LYS A 279 -6.91 -6.27 1.37
C LYS A 279 -5.76 -6.61 0.43
N TYR A 280 -5.08 -7.73 0.67
CA TYR A 280 -3.84 -8.10 -0.03
C TYR A 280 -4.02 -9.29 -0.97
N TYR A 281 -3.08 -9.45 -1.91
CA TYR A 281 -2.99 -10.61 -2.80
C TYR A 281 -4.28 -10.96 -3.56
N LEU A 282 -5.10 -9.95 -3.81
CA LEU A 282 -6.26 -10.06 -4.67
C LEU A 282 -5.75 -10.10 -6.12
N LYS A 283 -6.22 -11.03 -6.95
CA LYS A 283 -5.84 -11.11 -8.38
C LYS A 283 -6.42 -9.93 -9.19
N ASN A 284 -5.98 -8.71 -8.86
CA ASN A 284 -6.44 -7.41 -9.36
C ASN A 284 -5.26 -6.44 -9.49
N MET A 285 -5.53 -5.25 -10.05
CA MET A 285 -4.50 -4.25 -10.35
C MET A 285 -3.75 -3.77 -9.10
N ARG A 286 -4.44 -3.66 -7.95
CA ARG A 286 -3.87 -3.13 -6.70
C ARG A 286 -2.87 -4.06 -6.04
N SER A 287 -3.06 -5.38 -6.16
CA SER A 287 -2.14 -6.36 -5.55
C SER A 287 -1.14 -6.92 -6.54
N SER A 288 -1.14 -6.43 -7.78
CA SER A 288 -0.18 -6.80 -8.83
C SER A 288 0.92 -5.75 -8.91
N GLY A 289 2.12 -6.15 -9.34
CA GLY A 289 3.29 -5.28 -9.41
C GLY A 289 4.46 -5.86 -8.64
N VAL A 290 5.14 -5.01 -7.87
CA VAL A 290 6.34 -5.39 -7.09
C VAL A 290 6.12 -5.17 -5.61
N GLU A 291 6.47 -6.16 -4.82
CA GLU A 291 6.48 -6.11 -3.37
C GLU A 291 7.93 -6.11 -2.89
N ILE A 292 8.31 -5.08 -2.13
CA ILE A 292 9.68 -4.95 -1.61
C ILE A 292 9.68 -5.21 -0.11
N ARG A 293 10.58 -6.08 0.33
CA ARG A 293 10.80 -6.44 1.73
C ARG A 293 12.26 -6.25 2.15
N PHE A 294 12.48 -5.88 3.41
CA PHE A 294 13.78 -5.96 4.07
C PHE A 294 13.72 -7.04 5.15
N ASN A 295 14.60 -8.04 5.09
CA ASN A 295 14.66 -9.14 6.05
C ASN A 295 13.28 -9.72 6.39
N GLY A 296 12.42 -9.88 5.37
CA GLY A 296 11.07 -10.41 5.52
C GLY A 296 9.98 -9.41 5.90
N ARG A 297 10.32 -8.20 6.36
CA ARG A 297 9.40 -7.10 6.64
C ARG A 297 8.98 -6.39 5.35
N LEU A 298 7.67 -6.33 5.08
CA LEU A 298 7.12 -5.61 3.93
C LEU A 298 7.29 -4.09 4.00
N LEU A 299 7.98 -3.46 3.06
CA LEU A 299 8.08 -2.00 3.06
C LEU A 299 7.03 -1.34 2.18
N GLU A 300 6.84 -1.85 0.96
CA GLU A 300 6.03 -1.17 -0.04
C GLU A 300 5.52 -2.12 -1.11
N PHE A 301 4.35 -1.80 -1.66
CA PHE A 301 3.84 -2.33 -2.92
C PHE A 301 3.97 -1.25 -3.99
N LEU A 302 4.57 -1.59 -5.12
CA LEU A 302 4.76 -0.74 -6.28
C LEU A 302 3.93 -1.28 -7.44
N GLY A 303 3.36 -0.39 -8.24
CA GLY A 303 2.79 -0.75 -9.53
C GLY A 303 3.86 -1.12 -10.56
N PHE A 304 3.39 -1.42 -11.78
CA PHE A 304 4.29 -1.67 -12.90
C PHE A 304 4.90 -0.38 -13.48
N GLU A 305 4.28 0.76 -13.23
CA GLU A 305 4.72 2.06 -13.75
C GLU A 305 6.04 2.49 -13.12
N GLU A 306 6.22 2.23 -11.83
CA GLU A 306 7.38 2.63 -11.05
C GLU A 306 8.67 1.91 -11.44
N ILE A 307 8.55 0.68 -11.95
CA ILE A 307 9.70 -0.17 -12.32
C ILE A 307 9.89 -0.22 -13.84
N TRP A 308 8.82 -0.33 -14.62
CA TRP A 308 8.89 -0.51 -16.08
C TRP A 308 8.30 0.64 -16.88
N GLY A 309 7.70 1.66 -16.26
CA GLY A 309 6.98 2.72 -16.97
C GLY A 309 5.69 2.26 -17.65
N ILE A 310 5.20 1.06 -17.32
CA ILE A 310 4.01 0.45 -17.93
C ILE A 310 2.78 0.85 -17.12
N LYS A 311 1.78 1.44 -17.79
CA LYS A 311 0.50 1.77 -17.16
C LYS A 311 -0.23 0.52 -16.70
N SER A 312 -0.95 0.66 -15.60
CA SER A 312 -1.72 -0.44 -15.03
C SER A 312 -2.79 -0.94 -16.01
N HIS A 313 -2.83 -2.25 -16.24
CA HIS A 313 -3.76 -2.89 -17.17
C HIS A 313 -4.25 -4.24 -16.59
N PRO A 314 -5.53 -4.62 -16.76
CA PRO A 314 -6.08 -5.87 -16.24
C PRO A 314 -5.36 -7.15 -16.68
N PHE A 315 -4.64 -7.10 -17.81
CA PHE A 315 -3.80 -8.22 -18.29
C PHE A 315 -2.73 -8.62 -17.26
N TYR A 316 -2.17 -7.64 -16.55
CA TYR A 316 -1.14 -7.90 -15.56
C TYR A 316 -1.71 -8.40 -14.23
N ASN A 317 -3.04 -8.47 -14.07
CA ASN A 317 -3.67 -8.91 -12.83
C ASN A 317 -3.19 -10.29 -12.39
N GLY A 318 -2.69 -10.36 -11.16
CA GLY A 318 -2.11 -11.55 -10.57
C GLY A 318 -0.59 -11.63 -10.72
N ASN A 319 0.05 -10.86 -11.60
CA ASN A 319 1.51 -10.83 -11.67
C ASN A 319 2.05 -10.10 -10.44
N LEU A 320 2.77 -10.82 -9.59
CA LEU A 320 3.42 -10.27 -8.41
C LEU A 320 4.90 -10.66 -8.41
N ILE A 321 5.75 -9.66 -8.25
CA ILE A 321 7.19 -9.80 -8.11
C ILE A 321 7.52 -9.52 -6.64
N VAL A 322 7.96 -10.54 -5.90
CA VAL A 322 8.37 -10.40 -4.50
C VAL A 322 9.89 -10.28 -4.44
N VAL A 323 10.38 -9.16 -3.91
CA VAL A 323 11.80 -8.83 -3.75
C VAL A 323 12.08 -8.72 -2.26
N ASN A 324 12.86 -9.65 -1.71
CA ASN A 324 13.30 -9.57 -0.32
C ASN A 324 14.80 -9.33 -0.24
N LEU A 325 15.19 -8.16 0.27
CA LEU A 325 16.57 -7.76 0.49
C LEU A 325 17.00 -8.21 1.89
N ILE A 326 18.08 -8.98 1.96
CA ILE A 326 18.60 -9.59 3.18
C ILE A 326 20.00 -9.04 3.46
N SER A 327 20.13 -8.37 4.59
CA SER A 327 21.39 -7.80 5.10
C SER A 327 21.21 -7.47 6.58
N ASP A 328 22.27 -7.62 7.36
CA ASP A 328 22.38 -7.17 8.75
C ASP A 328 22.91 -5.72 8.85
N LYS A 329 23.50 -5.19 7.78
CA LYS A 329 24.09 -3.85 7.74
C LYS A 329 23.17 -2.83 7.07
N ARG A 330 22.81 -1.79 7.82
CA ARG A 330 21.88 -0.74 7.36
C ARG A 330 22.38 0.00 6.13
N GLY A 331 23.66 0.37 6.11
CA GLY A 331 24.25 1.16 5.03
C GLY A 331 24.24 0.48 3.67
N ARG A 332 24.02 -0.84 3.61
CA ARG A 332 23.92 -1.61 2.37
C ARG A 332 22.53 -1.60 1.75
N LEU A 333 21.49 -1.39 2.57
CA LEU A 333 20.09 -1.38 2.12
C LEU A 333 19.68 0.02 1.66
N PRO A 334 18.74 0.16 0.72
CA PRO A 334 18.14 1.46 0.38
C PRO A 334 17.56 2.18 1.61
N ASN A 335 17.64 3.51 1.63
CA ASN A 335 17.04 4.36 2.65
C ASN A 335 15.52 4.28 2.58
N THR A 336 14.85 4.21 3.73
CA THR A 336 13.38 4.24 3.79
C THR A 336 12.88 5.68 4.01
N ARG A 337 11.60 5.91 3.73
CA ARG A 337 10.88 7.10 4.23
C ARG A 337 10.73 7.01 5.75
N THR A 338 10.48 8.14 6.42
CA THR A 338 10.36 8.23 7.89
C THR A 338 9.37 7.22 8.49
N THR A 339 8.27 6.91 7.78
CA THR A 339 7.23 5.94 8.18
C THR A 339 7.53 4.49 7.84
N LYS A 340 8.65 4.20 7.17
CA LYS A 340 9.04 2.85 6.70
C LYS A 340 7.99 2.17 5.79
N THR A 341 7.12 2.97 5.17
CA THR A 341 6.09 2.52 4.22
C THR A 341 6.53 2.69 2.76
N GLY A 342 7.80 2.98 2.54
CA GLY A 342 8.36 3.12 1.21
C GLY A 342 9.85 3.40 1.19
N LEU A 343 10.47 3.14 0.04
CA LEU A 343 11.86 3.50 -0.21
C LEU A 343 11.99 4.99 -0.56
N ASN A 344 13.08 5.61 -0.11
CA ASN A 344 13.44 6.96 -0.50
C ASN A 344 13.82 6.97 -2.00
N ARG A 345 13.04 7.70 -2.81
CA ARG A 345 13.21 7.76 -4.26
C ARG A 345 14.44 8.56 -4.69
N SER A 346 14.99 9.40 -3.82
CA SER A 346 16.23 10.15 -4.06
C SER A 346 17.49 9.34 -3.72
N ASP A 347 17.36 8.13 -3.17
CA ASP A 347 18.50 7.24 -2.91
C ASP A 347 18.93 6.52 -4.19
N SER A 348 20.22 6.61 -4.52
CA SER A 348 20.82 5.93 -5.67
C SER A 348 20.64 4.40 -5.60
N LYS A 349 20.63 3.81 -4.40
CA LYS A 349 20.41 2.38 -4.20
C LYS A 349 18.99 1.95 -4.59
N THR A 350 18.00 2.81 -4.37
CA THR A 350 16.61 2.58 -4.80
C THR A 350 16.52 2.57 -6.32
N ALA A 351 17.13 3.56 -6.98
CA ALA A 351 17.14 3.64 -8.44
C ALA A 351 17.84 2.43 -9.07
N PHE A 352 19.00 2.03 -8.52
CA PHE A 352 19.71 0.83 -8.96
C PHE A 352 18.86 -0.43 -8.77
N LEU A 353 18.22 -0.61 -7.61
CA LEU A 353 17.37 -1.76 -7.34
C LEU A 353 16.22 -1.86 -8.36
N PHE A 354 15.58 -0.74 -8.70
CA PHE A 354 14.46 -0.73 -9.65
C PHE A 354 14.93 -1.13 -11.05
N HIS A 355 16.05 -0.58 -11.51
CA HIS A 355 16.66 -0.97 -12.77
C HIS A 355 17.03 -2.45 -12.78
N TRP A 356 17.67 -2.94 -11.72
CA TRP A 356 18.04 -4.35 -11.58
C TRP A 356 16.81 -5.27 -11.65
N ILE A 357 15.70 -4.93 -10.97
CA ILE A 357 14.45 -5.71 -11.04
C ILE A 357 13.92 -5.74 -12.49
N ALA A 358 13.92 -4.60 -13.18
CA ALA A 358 13.47 -4.50 -14.56
C ALA A 358 14.32 -5.37 -15.51
N ASP A 359 15.63 -5.41 -15.30
CA ASP A 359 16.55 -6.27 -16.05
C ASP A 359 16.33 -7.76 -15.78
N GLN A 360 15.97 -8.11 -14.54
CA GLN A 360 15.70 -9.51 -14.18
C GLN A 360 14.38 -10.03 -14.77
N ILE A 361 13.41 -9.15 -15.02
CA ILE A 361 12.06 -9.51 -15.45
C ILE A 361 11.63 -8.58 -16.58
N SER A 362 11.77 -9.06 -17.81
CA SER A 362 11.30 -8.33 -19.00
C SER A 362 9.77 -8.46 -19.13
N LEU A 363 9.04 -7.45 -18.64
CA LEU A 363 7.59 -7.36 -18.84
C LEU A 363 7.19 -6.71 -20.19
N LEU A 364 8.15 -6.08 -20.88
CA LEU A 364 7.93 -5.30 -22.10
C LEU A 364 7.58 -6.13 -23.34
N TYR A 365 7.83 -7.45 -23.35
CA TYR A 365 7.63 -8.28 -24.54
C TYR A 365 6.16 -8.53 -24.88
N ASP A 366 5.25 -8.28 -23.95
CA ASP A 366 3.85 -8.63 -24.15
C ASP A 366 3.04 -7.51 -24.78
N GLU A 367 3.51 -6.29 -25.09
CA GLU A 367 2.55 -5.29 -25.62
C GLU A 367 2.06 -5.64 -27.05
N LYS A 368 2.95 -6.17 -27.90
CA LYS A 368 2.56 -6.70 -29.22
C LYS A 368 1.81 -8.01 -29.11
N GLU A 369 2.29 -8.93 -28.28
CA GLU A 369 1.66 -10.25 -28.07
C GLU A 369 0.32 -10.13 -27.32
N MET A 370 0.18 -9.23 -26.34
CA MET A 370 -1.05 -8.81 -25.66
C MET A 370 -2.02 -8.16 -26.64
N ASN A 371 -1.57 -7.20 -27.46
CA ASN A 371 -2.43 -6.64 -28.50
C ASN A 371 -2.88 -7.73 -29.48
N GLN A 372 -1.99 -8.65 -29.84
CA GLN A 372 -2.31 -9.78 -30.72
C GLN A 372 -3.24 -10.80 -30.05
N ASN A 373 -3.08 -11.09 -28.76
CA ASN A 373 -3.90 -12.01 -27.99
C ASN A 373 -5.27 -11.43 -27.67
N ILE A 374 -5.36 -10.13 -27.34
CA ILE A 374 -6.63 -9.40 -27.21
C ILE A 374 -7.33 -9.38 -28.56
N LYS A 375 -6.60 -9.09 -29.65
CA LYS A 375 -7.14 -9.20 -31.01
C LYS A 375 -7.69 -10.60 -31.26
N MET A 376 -6.88 -11.65 -31.12
CA MET A 376 -7.29 -13.04 -31.36
C MET A 376 -8.51 -13.46 -30.53
N LYS A 377 -8.59 -13.09 -29.24
CA LYS A 377 -9.77 -13.36 -28.42
C LYS A 377 -11.01 -12.65 -28.94
N PHE A 378 -10.88 -11.38 -29.34
CA PHE A 378 -11.99 -10.64 -29.91
C PHE A 378 -12.43 -11.23 -31.26
N ILE A 379 -11.49 -11.70 -32.07
CA ILE A 379 -11.76 -12.37 -33.35
C ILE A 379 -12.58 -13.61 -33.13
N ASP A 380 -12.10 -14.50 -32.27
CA ASP A 380 -12.78 -15.74 -31.95
C ASP A 380 -14.17 -15.44 -31.38
N GLN A 381 -14.31 -14.36 -30.60
CA GLN A 381 -15.61 -13.90 -30.13
C GLN A 381 -16.54 -13.43 -31.26
N VAL A 382 -16.06 -12.65 -32.23
CA VAL A 382 -16.86 -12.22 -33.39
C VAL A 382 -17.29 -13.42 -34.22
N VAL A 383 -16.36 -14.34 -34.51
CA VAL A 383 -16.64 -15.59 -35.22
C VAL A 383 -17.70 -16.40 -34.48
N ASN A 384 -17.57 -16.57 -33.16
CA ASN A 384 -18.48 -17.39 -32.36
C ASN A 384 -19.87 -16.77 -32.18
N LEU A 385 -19.96 -15.44 -31.99
CA LEU A 385 -21.24 -14.76 -31.72
C LEU A 385 -22.00 -14.40 -32.99
N THR A 386 -21.30 -14.21 -34.12
CA THR A 386 -21.92 -13.71 -35.36
C THR A 386 -21.72 -14.61 -36.57
N PHE A 387 -21.04 -15.76 -36.41
CA PHE A 387 -20.83 -16.78 -37.44
C PHE A 387 -20.17 -16.24 -38.71
N VAL A 388 -19.33 -15.21 -38.56
CA VAL A 388 -18.56 -14.62 -39.65
C VAL A 388 -17.29 -15.44 -39.91
N ASP A 389 -16.97 -15.66 -41.18
CA ASP A 389 -15.71 -16.29 -41.57
C ASP A 389 -14.51 -15.40 -41.25
N LYS A 390 -13.51 -16.01 -40.60
CA LYS A 390 -12.29 -15.34 -40.14
C LYS A 390 -11.51 -14.66 -41.28
N GLU A 391 -11.60 -15.20 -42.50
CA GLU A 391 -10.93 -14.68 -43.70
C GLU A 391 -11.46 -13.30 -44.14
N ASN A 392 -12.69 -12.95 -43.75
CA ASN A 392 -13.33 -11.69 -44.13
C ASN A 392 -13.06 -10.55 -43.13
N ILE A 393 -12.24 -10.79 -42.10
CA ILE A 393 -12.02 -9.85 -41.00
C ILE A 393 -10.72 -9.06 -41.18
N ILE A 394 -10.84 -7.74 -41.20
CA ILE A 394 -9.75 -6.75 -41.25
C ILE A 394 -9.64 -6.04 -39.90
N TYR A 395 -8.45 -6.03 -39.30
CA TYR A 395 -8.19 -5.40 -38.00
C TYR A 395 -7.71 -3.96 -38.12
N ASP A 396 -7.89 -3.18 -37.06
CA ASP A 396 -7.39 -1.81 -36.92
C ASP A 396 -7.86 -0.83 -38.01
N ALA A 397 -9.01 -1.10 -38.64
CA ALA A 397 -9.50 -0.34 -39.79
C ALA A 397 -9.80 1.14 -39.48
N ILE A 398 -10.20 1.47 -38.24
CA ILE A 398 -10.55 2.83 -37.82
C ILE A 398 -9.89 3.15 -36.47
N LYS A 399 -8.91 4.06 -36.48
CA LYS A 399 -8.29 4.61 -35.25
C LYS A 399 -8.96 5.92 -34.87
N THR A 400 -9.67 5.95 -33.75
CA THR A 400 -10.16 7.20 -33.16
C THR A 400 -9.59 7.41 -31.76
N LYS A 401 -9.52 8.67 -31.29
CA LYS A 401 -9.01 9.01 -29.95
C LYS A 401 -9.87 8.44 -28.80
N LYS A 402 -11.07 7.93 -29.08
CA LYS A 402 -12.08 7.56 -28.07
C LYS A 402 -12.45 6.07 -28.09
N PHE A 403 -12.32 5.40 -29.24
CA PHE A 403 -12.56 3.97 -29.41
C PHE A 403 -11.50 3.36 -30.35
N ILE A 404 -10.95 2.22 -29.96
CA ILE A 404 -10.24 1.33 -30.88
C ILE A 404 -11.35 0.52 -31.57
N CYS A 405 -11.49 0.61 -32.90
CA CYS A 405 -12.35 -0.31 -33.64
C CYS A 405 -11.71 -1.69 -33.56
N ASN A 406 -12.44 -2.69 -33.06
CA ASN A 406 -11.84 -3.98 -32.78
C ASN A 406 -11.79 -4.89 -34.03
N CYS A 407 -12.70 -4.75 -35.00
CA CYS A 407 -12.50 -5.22 -36.39
C CYS A 407 -13.55 -4.68 -37.39
N GLN A 408 -13.20 -4.71 -38.68
CA GLN A 408 -14.07 -4.51 -39.84
C GLN A 408 -14.27 -5.87 -40.54
N VAL A 409 -15.49 -6.19 -40.96
CA VAL A 409 -15.79 -7.39 -41.74
C VAL A 409 -16.24 -6.99 -43.14
N CYS A 410 -15.55 -7.47 -44.17
CA CYS A 410 -15.94 -7.24 -45.55
C CYS A 410 -17.22 -8.02 -45.89
N THR A 411 -18.19 -7.33 -46.49
CA THR A 411 -19.44 -7.94 -46.98
C THR A 411 -19.59 -7.65 -48.47
N HIS A 412 -20.51 -8.35 -49.13
CA HIS A 412 -20.83 -8.14 -50.55
C HIS A 412 -21.41 -6.74 -50.84
N GLU A 413 -21.92 -6.04 -49.81
CA GLU A 413 -22.55 -4.71 -49.92
C GLU A 413 -21.71 -3.57 -49.31
N GLY A 414 -20.54 -3.87 -48.76
CA GLY A 414 -19.68 -2.89 -48.08
C GLY A 414 -18.90 -3.52 -46.94
N TYR A 415 -19.11 -3.03 -45.72
CA TYR A 415 -18.47 -3.62 -44.54
C TYR A 415 -19.26 -3.36 -43.25
N ASP A 416 -19.09 -4.28 -42.31
CA ASP A 416 -19.63 -4.17 -40.96
C ASP A 416 -18.52 -3.81 -39.97
N LEU A 417 -18.85 -3.02 -38.96
CA LEU A 417 -17.90 -2.60 -37.91
C LEU A 417 -18.29 -3.19 -36.56
N TYR A 418 -17.32 -3.78 -35.87
CA TYR A 418 -17.52 -4.45 -34.60
C TYR A 418 -16.80 -3.73 -33.46
N PHE A 419 -17.51 -3.53 -32.36
CA PHE A 419 -17.04 -2.86 -31.15
C PHE A 419 -17.34 -3.69 -29.91
N GLU A 420 -16.48 -3.62 -28.89
CA GLU A 420 -16.63 -4.32 -27.62
C GLU A 420 -16.58 -3.35 -26.44
N CYS A 421 -17.44 -3.56 -25.44
CA CYS A 421 -17.30 -2.92 -24.13
C CYS A 421 -17.89 -3.79 -23.02
N ILE A 422 -17.62 -3.44 -21.76
CA ILE A 422 -18.20 -4.16 -20.61
C ILE A 422 -19.70 -3.81 -20.48
N LYS A 423 -20.04 -2.53 -20.57
CA LYS A 423 -21.40 -2.00 -20.45
C LYS A 423 -21.59 -0.81 -21.37
N THR A 424 -22.64 -0.84 -22.19
CA THR A 424 -22.91 0.23 -23.16
C THR A 424 -23.49 1.49 -22.51
N LYS A 425 -23.13 2.66 -23.02
CA LYS A 425 -23.64 3.96 -22.58
C LYS A 425 -24.31 4.69 -23.74
N VAL A 426 -25.33 5.50 -23.44
CA VAL A 426 -26.01 6.35 -24.44
C VAL A 426 -25.00 7.27 -25.16
N ASN A 427 -23.98 7.74 -24.43
CA ASN A 427 -22.94 8.59 -24.98
C ASN A 427 -22.09 7.92 -26.08
N ASP A 428 -22.03 6.59 -26.11
CA ASP A 428 -21.29 5.84 -27.13
C ASP A 428 -22.01 5.91 -28.48
N LEU A 429 -23.35 6.05 -28.48
CA LEU A 429 -24.16 6.09 -29.69
C LEU A 429 -23.97 7.37 -30.51
N TYR A 430 -23.68 8.51 -29.86
CA TYR A 430 -23.33 9.75 -30.57
C TYR A 430 -22.06 9.60 -31.41
N PHE A 431 -21.11 8.79 -30.92
CA PHE A 431 -19.90 8.49 -31.68
C PHE A 431 -20.23 7.64 -32.93
N PHE A 432 -21.13 6.66 -32.81
CA PHE A 432 -21.52 5.84 -33.96
C PHE A 432 -22.33 6.61 -35.00
N GLU A 433 -23.25 7.50 -34.59
CA GLU A 433 -23.96 8.38 -35.51
C GLU A 433 -22.95 9.22 -36.31
N LYS A 434 -22.02 9.88 -35.60
CA LYS A 434 -20.97 10.70 -36.23
C LYS A 434 -20.07 9.88 -37.16
N LEU A 435 -19.63 8.70 -36.72
CA LEU A 435 -18.76 7.83 -37.51
C LEU A 435 -19.47 7.39 -38.79
N TRP A 436 -20.75 7.03 -38.70
CA TRP A 436 -21.55 6.61 -39.84
C TRP A 436 -21.67 7.74 -40.87
N ASP A 437 -21.97 8.95 -40.42
CA ASP A 437 -22.07 10.13 -41.29
C ASP A 437 -20.73 10.45 -41.96
N GLU A 438 -19.63 10.40 -41.21
CA GLU A 438 -18.27 10.61 -41.74
C GLU A 438 -17.91 9.56 -42.82
N GLN A 439 -18.25 8.28 -42.63
CA GLN A 439 -17.97 7.24 -43.62
C GLN A 439 -18.87 7.35 -44.87
N LEU A 440 -20.13 7.77 -44.69
CA LEU A 440 -21.04 8.03 -45.79
C LEU A 440 -20.50 9.15 -46.69
N LEU A 441 -20.05 10.26 -46.10
CA LEU A 441 -19.41 11.38 -46.82
C LEU A 441 -18.14 10.97 -47.59
N LEU A 442 -17.44 9.95 -47.13
CA LEU A 442 -16.24 9.41 -47.78
C LEU A 442 -16.57 8.36 -48.86
N ASN A 443 -17.84 8.17 -49.23
CA ASN A 443 -18.33 7.12 -50.15
C ASN A 443 -17.92 5.70 -49.71
N LYS A 444 -17.85 5.47 -48.39
CA LYS A 444 -17.55 4.16 -47.78
C LYS A 444 -18.73 3.73 -46.90
N PRO A 445 -19.86 3.29 -47.49
CA PRO A 445 -21.06 3.02 -46.72
C PRO A 445 -20.87 1.83 -45.78
N ILE A 446 -21.19 2.03 -44.51
CA ILE A 446 -21.23 0.97 -43.50
C ILE A 446 -22.53 0.19 -43.66
N GLY A 447 -22.45 -1.14 -43.65
CA GLY A 447 -23.61 -2.03 -43.63
C GLY A 447 -24.26 -2.09 -42.26
N ARG A 448 -23.46 -2.41 -41.23
CA ARG A 448 -23.88 -2.47 -39.82
C ARG A 448 -22.79 -1.99 -38.87
N ILE A 449 -23.21 -1.40 -37.75
CA ILE A 449 -22.36 -1.21 -36.56
C ILE A 449 -22.85 -2.18 -35.49
N ILE A 450 -22.02 -3.14 -35.11
CA ILE A 450 -22.33 -4.16 -34.12
C ILE A 450 -21.58 -3.83 -32.82
N LEU A 451 -22.32 -3.79 -31.71
CA LEU A 451 -21.78 -3.50 -30.38
C LEU A 451 -22.01 -4.69 -29.44
N ILE A 452 -20.91 -5.28 -28.98
CA ILE A 452 -20.89 -6.47 -28.11
C ILE A 452 -20.63 -6.05 -26.67
N ALA A 453 -21.50 -6.41 -25.73
CA ALA A 453 -21.32 -6.12 -24.29
C ALA A 453 -21.94 -7.14 -23.34
N ASP A 454 -21.53 -7.13 -22.06
CA ASP A 454 -22.17 -7.96 -21.02
C ASP A 454 -23.57 -7.43 -20.68
N GLU A 455 -23.77 -6.12 -20.78
CA GLU A 455 -25.03 -5.44 -20.47
C GLU A 455 -25.34 -4.29 -21.44
N HIS A 456 -26.58 -4.30 -21.94
CA HIS A 456 -27.20 -3.19 -22.67
C HIS A 456 -28.36 -2.61 -21.86
N PRO A 457 -28.19 -1.47 -21.16
CA PRO A 457 -29.26 -0.82 -20.42
C PRO A 457 -30.42 -0.39 -21.32
N GLU A 458 -31.65 -0.37 -20.78
CA GLU A 458 -32.85 -0.01 -21.55
C GLU A 458 -32.75 1.35 -22.26
N PRO A 459 -32.20 2.43 -21.64
CA PRO A 459 -32.02 3.72 -22.33
C PRO A 459 -31.15 3.63 -23.60
N VAL A 460 -30.18 2.70 -23.63
CA VAL A 460 -29.34 2.47 -24.82
C VAL A 460 -30.14 1.77 -25.91
N ARG A 461 -30.93 0.75 -25.56
CA ARG A 461 -31.78 0.02 -26.51
C ARG A 461 -32.82 0.94 -27.14
N GLU A 462 -33.47 1.78 -26.33
CA GLU A 462 -34.42 2.78 -26.81
C GLU A 462 -33.76 3.77 -27.77
N ARG A 463 -32.58 4.28 -27.43
CA ARG A 463 -31.86 5.21 -28.30
C ARG A 463 -31.43 4.55 -29.62
N VAL A 464 -30.97 3.31 -29.62
CA VAL A 464 -30.65 2.57 -30.86
C VAL A 464 -31.88 2.42 -31.75
N ARG A 465 -33.05 2.08 -31.18
CA ARG A 465 -34.32 2.02 -31.95
C ARG A 465 -34.67 3.36 -32.61
N LEU A 466 -34.37 4.48 -31.96
CA LEU A 466 -34.59 5.82 -32.53
C LEU A 466 -33.57 6.15 -33.62
N ILE A 467 -32.30 5.80 -33.44
CA ILE A 467 -31.24 6.04 -34.42
C ILE A 467 -31.51 5.25 -35.70
N ASN A 468 -31.84 3.97 -35.60
CA ASN A 468 -32.07 3.11 -36.77
C ASN A 468 -33.32 3.49 -37.59
N LYS A 469 -34.19 4.37 -37.07
CA LYS A 469 -35.31 4.94 -37.83
C LYS A 469 -34.92 6.14 -38.69
N LYS A 470 -33.74 6.73 -38.46
CA LYS A 470 -33.24 7.86 -39.24
C LYS A 470 -32.77 7.37 -40.60
N ASN A 471 -33.07 8.14 -41.64
CA ASN A 471 -32.61 7.93 -43.01
C ASN A 471 -31.72 9.10 -43.43
N ILE A 472 -30.54 8.81 -43.97
CA ILE A 472 -29.62 9.79 -44.54
C ILE A 472 -29.23 9.29 -45.94
N GLU A 473 -29.43 10.14 -46.94
CA GLU A 473 -29.11 9.86 -48.36
C GLU A 473 -29.66 8.51 -48.87
N GLY A 474 -30.86 8.14 -48.43
CA GLY A 474 -31.52 6.90 -48.84
C GLY A 474 -31.08 5.65 -48.06
N LYS A 475 -30.19 5.78 -47.08
CA LYS A 475 -29.74 4.69 -46.20
C LYS A 475 -30.16 4.91 -44.76
N ASN A 476 -30.66 3.86 -44.11
CA ASN A 476 -30.94 3.89 -42.68
C ASN A 476 -29.68 3.53 -41.89
N TYR A 477 -29.55 4.10 -40.69
CA TYR A 477 -28.57 3.58 -39.73
C TYR A 477 -28.93 2.14 -39.35
N ASN A 478 -27.90 1.33 -39.12
CA ASN A 478 -28.09 -0.06 -38.72
C ASN A 478 -27.13 -0.42 -37.58
N ILE A 479 -27.50 -0.01 -36.37
CA ILE A 479 -26.78 -0.36 -35.14
C ILE A 479 -27.42 -1.61 -34.52
N VAL A 480 -26.61 -2.64 -34.26
CA VAL A 480 -27.00 -3.93 -33.69
C VAL A 480 -26.33 -4.11 -32.33
N LEU A 481 -27.10 -4.55 -31.34
CA LEU A 481 -26.62 -4.82 -29.97
C LEU A 481 -26.55 -6.33 -29.75
N ILE A 482 -25.39 -6.84 -29.32
CA ILE A 482 -25.18 -8.26 -29.03
C ILE A 482 -24.71 -8.43 -27.59
N LYS A 483 -25.44 -9.25 -26.83
CA LYS A 483 -25.05 -9.61 -25.48
C LYS A 483 -24.09 -10.80 -25.50
N LYS A 484 -23.00 -10.72 -24.73
CA LYS A 484 -22.05 -11.83 -24.53
C LYS A 484 -22.65 -13.02 -23.79
#